data_AF-A0A1G6XAN6-F1
#
_entry.id   AF-A0A1G6XAN6-F1
#
_cell.length_a   1.000
_cell.length_b   1.000
_cell.length_c   1.000
_cell.angle_alpha   90.00
_cell.angle_beta   90.00
_cell.angle_gamma   90.00
#
_symmetry.space_group_name_H-M   'P 1'
#
loop_
_entity.id
_entity.type
_entity.pdbx_description
1 polymer ?
#
loop_
_entity_poly.entity_id
_entity_poly.type
_entity_poly.pdbx_seq_one_letter_code
_entity_poly.pdbx_strand_id
1 'polypeptide(L)'
;MSRLSLVLLVLTAACTQVPELNEQIRPDLQSKSFPRLIPLDETLGPAVIAEDEARKLEQSLASRRAALEARARRLRQPVLDEAERTRLNESVTE
;
A
#
# COMPACT_ATOMS: atom_id res chain seq x y z
N MET A 1 18.80 -25.36 -21.28
CA MET A 1 18.37 -24.59 -20.08
C MET A 1 17.09 -23.79 -20.35
N SER A 2 16.98 -23.00 -21.42
CA SER A 2 15.76 -22.22 -21.74
C SER A 2 14.46 -23.03 -21.85
N ARG A 3 14.49 -24.23 -22.42
CA ARG A 3 13.29 -25.11 -22.54
C ARG A 3 12.78 -25.63 -21.19
N LEU A 4 13.68 -25.87 -20.23
CA LEU A 4 13.32 -26.33 -18.88
C LEU A 4 12.66 -25.23 -18.07
N SER A 5 13.13 -23.98 -18.20
CA SER A 5 12.49 -22.82 -17.58
C SER A 5 11.09 -22.56 -18.13
N LEU A 6 10.87 -22.77 -19.44
CA LEU A 6 9.55 -22.62 -20.05
C LEU A 6 8.54 -23.65 -19.51
N VAL A 7 8.98 -24.91 -19.36
CA VAL A 7 8.13 -25.99 -18.82
C VAL A 7 7.78 -25.74 -17.36
N LEU A 8 8.74 -25.25 -16.57
CA LEU A 8 8.51 -24.93 -15.16
C LEU A 8 7.49 -23.79 -14.97
N LEU A 9 7.55 -22.77 -15.84
CA LEU A 9 6.62 -21.63 -15.80
C LEU A 9 5.17 -22.03 -16.12
N VAL A 10 4.97 -22.96 -17.07
CA VAL A 10 3.65 -23.47 -17.44
C VAL A 10 3.05 -24.34 -16.34
N LEU A 11 3.87 -25.16 -15.67
CA LEU A 11 3.42 -26.00 -14.56
C LEU A 11 2.92 -25.18 -13.36
N THR A 12 3.54 -24.04 -13.07
CA THR A 12 3.10 -23.17 -11.96
C THR A 12 1.84 -22.37 -12.28
N ALA A 13 1.57 -22.05 -13.55
CA ALA A 13 0.37 -21.35 -13.97
C ALA A 13 -0.89 -22.24 -13.99
N ALA A 14 -0.71 -23.55 -14.24
CA ALA A 14 -1.79 -24.54 -14.29
C ALA A 14 -2.35 -24.94 -12.90
N CYS A 15 -1.69 -24.57 -11.81
CA CYS A 15 -2.16 -24.83 -10.44
C CYS A 15 -3.27 -23.88 -9.96
N THR A 16 -3.72 -22.94 -10.79
CA THR A 16 -4.88 -22.10 -10.47
C THR A 16 -6.07 -22.55 -11.29
N GLN A 17 -7.03 -23.19 -10.63
CA GLN A 17 -8.31 -23.53 -11.24
C GLN A 17 -9.15 -22.26 -11.29
N VAL A 18 -8.97 -21.46 -12.35
CA VAL A 18 -9.86 -20.33 -12.65
C VAL A 18 -11.15 -20.95 -13.15
N PRO A 19 -12.26 -20.86 -12.39
CA PRO A 19 -13.53 -21.34 -12.89
C PRO A 19 -13.92 -20.48 -14.10
N GLU A 20 -14.40 -21.12 -15.17
CA GLU A 20 -15.00 -20.38 -16.27
C GLU A 20 -16.27 -19.70 -15.72
N LEU A 21 -16.18 -18.39 -15.45
CA LEU A 21 -17.36 -17.54 -15.31
C LEU A 21 -17.94 -17.36 -16.71
N ASN A 22 -18.55 -18.42 -17.23
CA ASN A 22 -19.57 -18.21 -18.23
C ASN A 22 -20.63 -17.34 -17.54
N GLU A 23 -20.92 -16.17 -18.10
CA GLU A 23 -22.01 -15.27 -17.69
C GLU A 23 -23.40 -15.91 -17.91
N GLN A 24 -23.53 -17.20 -17.63
CA GLN A 24 -24.73 -17.97 -17.76
C GLN A 24 -25.53 -17.79 -16.48
N ILE A 25 -26.37 -16.75 -16.49
CA ILE A 25 -27.55 -16.73 -15.64
C ILE A 25 -28.31 -18.03 -15.94
N ARG A 26 -28.38 -18.92 -14.94
CA ARG A 26 -29.08 -20.21 -15.07
C ARG A 26 -30.48 -19.95 -15.64
N PRO A 27 -31.01 -20.77 -16.57
CA PRO A 27 -32.30 -20.50 -17.22
C PRO A 27 -33.46 -20.24 -16.26
N ASP A 28 -33.44 -20.87 -15.07
CA ASP A 28 -34.43 -20.67 -14.00
C ASP A 28 -34.28 -19.33 -13.25
N LEU A 29 -33.17 -18.62 -13.43
CA LEU A 29 -32.89 -17.30 -12.85
C LEU A 29 -33.18 -16.15 -13.82
N GLN A 30 -33.32 -16.41 -15.12
CA GLN A 30 -33.54 -15.36 -16.14
C GLN A 30 -34.91 -14.66 -15.99
N SER A 31 -35.92 -15.39 -15.51
CA SER A 31 -37.29 -14.88 -15.31
C SER A 31 -37.67 -14.70 -13.84
N LYS A 32 -36.72 -14.93 -12.92
CA LYS A 32 -36.97 -14.72 -11.49
C LYS A 32 -37.05 -13.23 -11.19
N SER A 33 -38.00 -12.86 -10.35
CA SER A 33 -38.04 -11.53 -9.77
C SER A 33 -36.73 -11.26 -9.02
N PHE A 34 -36.22 -10.05 -9.20
CA PHE A 34 -35.10 -9.54 -8.43
C PHE A 34 -35.45 -9.60 -6.92
N PRO A 35 -34.47 -9.89 -6.03
CA PRO A 35 -34.71 -9.88 -4.59
C PRO A 35 -35.27 -8.53 -4.12
N ARG A 36 -36.01 -8.55 -3.00
CA ARG A 36 -36.52 -7.33 -2.40
C ARG A 36 -35.36 -6.44 -1.97
N LEU A 37 -35.31 -5.22 -2.48
CA LEU A 37 -34.36 -4.21 -2.03
C LEU A 37 -34.66 -3.85 -0.58
N ILE A 38 -33.61 -3.77 0.24
CA ILE A 38 -33.71 -3.35 1.63
C ILE A 38 -33.32 -1.87 1.70
N PRO A 39 -34.04 -1.02 2.47
CA PRO A 39 -33.66 0.37 2.65
C PRO A 39 -32.24 0.52 3.18
N LEU A 40 -31.47 1.43 2.58
CA LEU A 40 -30.10 1.70 2.99
C LEU A 40 -30.05 2.26 4.42
N ASP A 41 -31.03 3.08 4.80
CA ASP A 41 -31.12 3.67 6.13
C ASP A 41 -31.22 2.61 7.25
N GLU A 42 -31.72 1.41 6.95
CA GLU A 42 -31.86 0.30 7.91
C GLU A 42 -30.66 -0.66 7.92
N THR A 43 -29.81 -0.59 6.88
CA THR A 43 -28.71 -1.56 6.66
C THR A 43 -27.33 -0.95 6.79
N LEU A 44 -27.21 0.35 6.58
CA LEU A 44 -25.96 1.07 6.76
C LEU A 44 -25.72 1.30 8.25
N GLY A 45 -24.46 1.13 8.66
CA GLY A 45 -24.02 1.53 9.99
C GLY A 45 -24.12 3.06 10.19
N PRO A 46 -23.84 3.56 11.41
CA PRO A 46 -23.87 4.98 11.69
C PRO A 46 -22.99 5.75 10.68
N ALA A 47 -23.49 6.89 10.22
CA ALA A 47 -22.76 7.74 9.30
C ALA A 47 -21.42 8.15 9.95
N VAL A 48 -20.31 7.83 9.29
CA VAL A 48 -19.01 8.34 9.67
C VAL A 48 -18.99 9.82 9.29
N ILE A 49 -18.90 10.70 10.30
CA ILE A 49 -18.72 12.14 10.10
C ILE A 49 -17.36 12.33 9.43
N ALA A 50 -17.36 12.66 8.14
CA ALA A 50 -16.15 12.73 7.31
C ALA A 50 -15.13 13.74 7.86
N GLU A 51 -15.61 14.79 8.53
CA GLU A 51 -14.79 15.84 9.12
C GLU A 51 -13.92 15.34 10.28
N ASP A 52 -14.41 14.40 11.09
CA ASP A 52 -13.66 13.86 12.22
C ASP A 52 -12.51 12.97 11.75
N GLU A 53 -12.74 12.14 10.73
CA GLU A 53 -11.70 11.32 10.12
C GLU A 53 -10.68 12.17 9.36
N ALA A 54 -11.13 13.22 8.67
CA ALA A 54 -10.23 14.19 8.03
C ALA A 54 -9.32 14.87 9.07
N ARG A 55 -9.88 15.33 10.19
CA ARG A 55 -9.10 15.97 11.27
C ARG A 55 -8.07 15.03 11.89
N LYS A 56 -8.44 13.76 12.14
CA LYS A 56 -7.51 12.74 12.64
C LYS A 56 -6.36 12.50 11.65
N LEU A 57 -6.69 12.43 10.36
CA LEU A 57 -5.69 12.25 9.30
C LEU A 57 -4.74 13.44 9.23
N GLU A 58 -5.24 14.67 9.25
CA GLU A 58 -4.43 15.89 9.27
C GLU A 58 -3.45 15.91 10.46
N GLN A 59 -3.92 15.58 11.67
CA GLN A 59 -3.07 15.50 12.86
C GLN A 59 -1.97 14.43 12.70
N SER A 60 -2.31 13.27 12.15
CA SER A 60 -1.35 12.21 11.86
C SER A 60 -0.28 12.65 10.88
N LEU A 61 -0.67 13.33 9.79
CA LEU A 61 0.27 13.84 8.79
C LEU A 61 1.16 14.96 9.34
N ALA A 62 0.59 15.88 10.12
CA ALA A 62 1.34 16.96 10.76
C ALA A 62 2.43 16.43 11.71
N SER A 63 2.10 15.44 12.54
CA SER A 63 3.06 14.82 13.46
C SER A 63 4.19 14.10 12.72
N ARG A 64 3.86 13.35 11.66
CA ARG A 64 4.84 12.66 10.81
C ARG A 64 5.78 13.64 10.13
N ARG A 65 5.25 14.72 9.56
CA ARG A 65 6.05 15.78 8.94
C ARG A 65 7.04 16.36 9.93
N ALA A 66 6.60 16.73 11.13
CA ALA A 66 7.46 17.30 12.16
C ALA A 66 8.61 16.35 12.57
N ALA A 67 8.30 15.06 12.71
CA ALA A 67 9.30 14.04 13.02
C ALA A 67 10.34 13.87 11.89
N LEU A 68 9.89 13.87 10.63
CA LEU A 68 10.77 13.78 9.46
C LEU A 68 11.67 15.02 9.33
N GLU A 69 11.11 16.22 9.54
CA GLU A 69 11.89 17.46 9.54
C GLU A 69 12.94 17.46 10.66
N ALA A 70 12.60 16.99 11.85
CA ALA A 70 13.55 16.85 12.95
C ALA A 70 14.67 15.86 12.62
N ARG A 71 14.33 14.72 12.02
CA ARG A 71 15.32 13.73 11.57
C ARG A 71 16.23 14.31 10.49
N ALA A 72 15.66 15.00 9.51
CA ALA A 72 16.43 15.65 8.45
C ALA A 72 17.39 16.71 9.01
N ARG A 73 16.96 17.52 9.99
CA ARG A 73 17.84 18.47 10.67
C ARG A 73 19.04 17.78 11.32
N ARG A 74 18.82 16.66 12.03
CA ARG A 74 19.90 15.88 12.65
C ARG A 74 20.86 15.31 11.61
N LEU A 75 20.36 14.77 10.51
CA LEU A 75 21.19 14.22 9.43
C LEU A 75 22.00 15.28 8.69
N ARG A 76 21.55 16.54 8.67
CA ARG A 76 22.27 17.66 8.06
C ARG A 76 23.36 18.23 8.97
N GLN A 77 23.42 17.85 10.24
CA GLN A 77 24.49 18.34 11.11
C GLN A 77 25.81 17.68 10.71
N PRO A 78 26.92 18.45 10.67
CA PRO A 78 28.23 17.87 10.44
C PRO A 78 28.55 16.85 11.55
N VAL A 79 29.01 15.66 11.14
CA VAL A 79 29.37 14.57 12.07
C VAL A 79 30.76 14.81 12.69
N LEU A 80 31.61 15.54 11.98
CA LEU A 80 32.96 15.90 12.39
C LEU A 80 33.07 17.40 12.46
N ASP A 81 33.78 17.90 13.47
CA ASP A 81 34.19 19.30 13.49
C ASP A 81 35.29 19.57 12.45
N GLU A 82 35.56 20.86 12.17
CA GLU A 82 36.50 21.23 11.10
C GLU A 82 37.94 20.75 11.39
N ALA A 83 38.33 20.69 12.67
CA ALA A 83 39.65 20.22 13.07
C ALA A 83 39.80 18.70 12.87
N GLU A 84 38.75 17.94 13.22
CA GLU A 84 38.67 16.49 12.97
C GLU A 84 38.70 16.17 11.48
N ARG A 85 37.97 16.93 10.66
CA ARG A 85 38.00 16.77 9.19
C ARG A 85 39.39 17.04 8.62
N THR A 86 40.07 18.07 9.12
CA THR A 86 41.42 18.44 8.67
C THR A 86 42.42 17.31 8.97
N ARG A 87 42.43 16.80 10.20
CA ARG A 87 43.30 15.66 10.58
C ARG A 87 43.04 14.41 9.74
N LEU A 88 41.78 14.11 9.46
CA LEU A 88 41.43 12.95 8.64
C LEU A 88 41.96 13.10 7.20
N ASN A 89 41.80 14.28 6.59
CA ASN A 89 42.31 14.55 5.24
C ASN A 89 43.83 14.51 5.14
N GLU A 90 44.55 14.99 6.16
CA GLU A 90 46.01 14.89 6.23
C GLU A 90 46.46 13.42 6.21
N SER A 91 45.83 12.55 7.02
CA SER A 91 46.17 11.12 7.08
C SER A 91 45.88 10.30 5.81
N VAL A 92 45.05 10.80 4.89
CA VAL A 92 44.69 10.11 3.63
C VAL A 92 45.67 10.46 2.50
N THR A 93 46.43 11.54 2.65
CA THR A 93 47.32 12.05 1.60
C THR A 93 48.77 11.55 1.73
N GLU A 94 49.13 10.95 2.86
CA GLU A 94 50.36 10.14 3.05
C GLU A 94 50.18 8.69 2.58
#